data_AF-A0A5C4JMV2-F1
#
_entry.id   AF-A0A5C4JMV2-F1
#
_cell.length_a   1.000
_cell.length_b   1.000
_cell.length_c   1.000
_cell.angle_alpha   90.00
_cell.angle_beta   90.00
_cell.angle_gamma   90.00
#
_symmetry.space_group_name_H-M   'P 1'
#
loop_
_entity.id
_entity.type
_entity.pdbx_description
1 polymer ?
#
loop_
_entity_poly.entity_id
_entity_poly.type
_entity_poly.pdbx_seq_one_letter_code
_entity_poly.pdbx_strand_id
1 'polypeptide(L)'
;MYWHGISRRVDRPGNALGLSCFERSYEGRGEPFATDDRASRSSVDRNQEKALNSNTAKAEIERNHRSWIASLAPYRRASPLRSTIEIAVTALPFVALWVLLALAVLNGHWWALWLTVPAAGFLVRLFVLQHDCGHGALFARRRANDWTGRVIGVFTLTPYDYWRRTHAVHHATTGNLDKRGIGDVDTLTVREYHARSSWGRLRYRLYRHPAVMFGLGPAWLFICQYRLPFGLMRAGLEPWTSTIVTTVGAAIPVALLMWLMGPVSFLMVQLPITLMAATAGVWLFYIQHQFEETHWSEGRDWDFQNAALNGSSHYDLPRPLRWITGNIGIHHVHHLAAKVPFYRLPEVLRDYPELRDTGRITLLESLRCVRFVLWDETTNRLVSFRQAHLSA
;
A
#
# COMPACT_ATOMS: atom_id res chain seq x y z
N MET A 1 -5.11 -15.37 -2.90
CA MET A 1 -5.86 -16.50 -3.48
C MET A 1 -7.31 -16.04 -3.60
N TYR A 2 -7.65 -15.33 -4.68
CA TYR A 2 -8.95 -14.67 -4.83
C TYR A 2 -10.02 -15.68 -5.23
N TRP A 3 -10.93 -15.97 -4.31
CA TRP A 3 -12.18 -16.69 -4.57
C TRP A 3 -13.33 -15.70 -4.39
N HIS A 4 -13.85 -15.12 -5.49
CA HIS A 4 -14.96 -14.17 -5.43
C HIS A 4 -16.29 -14.87 -5.13
N GLY A 5 -17.07 -14.29 -4.22
CA GLY A 5 -18.50 -14.53 -4.04
C GLY A 5 -19.29 -13.28 -4.41
N ILE A 6 -20.08 -13.39 -5.49
CA ILE A 6 -21.39 -12.76 -5.77
C ILE A 6 -21.60 -11.28 -5.33
N SER A 7 -21.54 -10.38 -6.31
CA SER A 7 -21.96 -8.97 -6.23
C SER A 7 -23.48 -8.82 -6.10
N ARG A 8 -23.95 -7.95 -5.18
CA ARG A 8 -25.31 -7.37 -5.22
C ARG A 8 -25.23 -5.85 -5.37
N ARG A 9 -26.10 -5.31 -6.22
CA ARG A 9 -26.30 -3.88 -6.50
C ARG A 9 -26.90 -3.16 -5.29
N VAL A 10 -26.57 -1.87 -5.15
CA VAL A 10 -27.28 -0.94 -4.26
C VAL A 10 -27.60 0.34 -5.03
N ASP A 11 -28.89 0.69 -5.04
CA ASP A 11 -29.47 1.93 -5.57
C ASP A 11 -29.45 3.07 -4.53
N ARG A 12 -29.43 4.33 -5.01
CA ARG A 12 -29.55 5.58 -4.22
C ARG A 12 -31.01 5.88 -3.84
N PRO A 13 -31.29 6.65 -2.77
CA PRO A 13 -31.57 8.11 -2.90
C PRO A 13 -31.11 8.90 -1.63
N GLY A 14 -31.06 10.22 -1.47
CA GLY A 14 -31.77 11.40 -1.99
C GLY A 14 -31.68 12.48 -0.88
N ASN A 15 -31.86 13.75 -1.22
CA ASN A 15 -31.47 14.95 -0.45
C ASN A 15 -32.38 15.36 0.74
N ALA A 16 -31.83 16.27 1.56
CA ALA A 16 -32.37 17.62 1.89
C ALA A 16 -32.85 17.94 3.33
N LEU A 17 -32.64 19.25 3.64
CA LEU A 17 -33.22 20.13 4.68
C LEU A 17 -32.43 20.16 6.01
N GLY A 18 -31.89 21.28 6.52
CA GLY A 18 -32.13 22.71 6.30
C GLY A 18 -33.01 23.26 7.42
N LEU A 19 -32.49 24.11 8.32
CA LEU A 19 -33.18 25.23 8.99
C LEU A 19 -32.27 25.98 9.98
N SER A 20 -32.53 27.28 10.05
CA SER A 20 -31.75 28.38 10.64
C SER A 20 -32.44 29.02 11.85
N CYS A 21 -31.66 29.84 12.58
CA CYS A 21 -32.05 31.03 13.35
C CYS A 21 -32.76 30.87 14.71
N PHE A 22 -32.17 31.43 15.78
CA PHE A 22 -32.61 32.72 16.36
C PHE A 22 -31.65 33.21 17.46
N GLU A 23 -31.25 34.48 17.38
CA GLU A 23 -30.58 35.26 18.43
C GLU A 23 -31.57 35.79 19.46
N ARG A 24 -31.14 35.94 20.73
CA ARG A 24 -31.62 37.06 21.55
C ARG A 24 -30.64 37.44 22.65
N SER A 25 -30.30 38.73 22.65
CA SER A 25 -29.50 39.48 23.62
C SER A 25 -30.27 39.77 24.91
N TYR A 26 -29.57 39.82 26.05
CA TYR A 26 -30.01 40.56 27.24
C TYR A 26 -28.81 41.28 27.87
N GLU A 27 -28.92 42.61 27.97
CA GLU A 27 -28.07 43.49 28.77
C GLU A 27 -28.57 43.55 30.22
N GLY A 28 -27.64 43.64 31.17
CA GLY A 28 -27.92 43.95 32.57
C GLY A 28 -26.67 44.53 33.25
N ARG A 29 -26.76 45.80 33.68
CA ARG A 29 -25.75 46.55 34.44
C ARG A 29 -25.89 46.28 35.95
N GLY A 30 -24.79 46.36 36.71
CA GLY A 30 -24.83 46.79 38.12
C GLY A 30 -23.82 46.19 39.10
N GLU A 31 -22.77 46.98 39.38
CA GLU A 31 -22.03 47.15 40.66
C GLU A 31 -20.91 46.16 41.10
N PRO A 32 -19.82 46.68 41.73
CA PRO A 32 -18.53 46.00 41.87
C PRO A 32 -18.36 45.30 43.23
N PHE A 33 -17.71 44.13 43.24
CA PHE A 33 -17.32 43.44 44.47
C PHE A 33 -15.86 42.97 44.42
N ALA A 34 -15.29 42.93 45.62
CA ALA A 34 -13.89 42.81 46.00
C ALA A 34 -13.04 41.76 45.25
N THR A 35 -11.77 42.10 45.05
CA THR A 35 -10.71 41.27 44.48
C THR A 35 -10.38 40.08 45.40
N ASP A 36 -10.71 38.87 44.95
CA ASP A 36 -10.21 37.60 45.49
C ASP A 36 -9.18 36.99 44.53
N ASP A 37 -7.91 37.03 44.90
CA ASP A 37 -6.75 36.63 44.10
C ASP A 37 -6.57 35.11 43.96
N ARG A 38 -7.54 34.29 44.40
CA ARG A 38 -7.59 32.84 44.15
C ARG A 38 -8.45 32.43 42.95
N ALA A 39 -9.36 33.29 42.48
CA ALA A 39 -10.22 32.97 41.35
C ALA A 39 -9.51 33.12 39.99
N SER A 40 -8.49 33.98 39.91
CA SER A 40 -7.79 34.33 38.65
C SER A 40 -6.89 33.21 38.11
N ARG A 41 -6.27 32.39 38.98
CA ARG A 41 -5.44 31.25 38.54
C ARG A 41 -6.26 30.13 37.90
N SER A 42 -7.46 29.86 38.43
CA SER A 42 -8.36 28.82 37.90
C SER A 42 -9.03 29.19 36.57
N SER A 43 -9.17 30.49 36.28
CA SER A 43 -9.75 30.98 35.03
C SER A 43 -8.70 31.07 33.92
N VAL A 44 -7.45 31.39 34.28
CA VAL A 44 -6.30 31.37 33.35
C VAL A 44 -6.01 29.95 32.87
N ASP A 45 -5.97 28.96 33.77
CA ASP A 45 -5.74 27.55 33.39
C ASP A 45 -6.87 27.00 32.49
N ARG A 46 -8.13 27.31 32.81
CA ARG A 46 -9.28 26.93 31.96
C ARG A 46 -9.32 27.64 30.62
N ASN A 47 -8.86 28.89 30.56
CA ASN A 47 -8.77 29.63 29.30
C ASN A 47 -7.61 29.14 28.44
N GLN A 48 -6.48 28.74 29.04
CA GLN A 48 -5.39 28.07 28.34
C GLN A 48 -5.83 26.71 27.80
N GLU A 49 -6.53 25.90 28.58
CA GLU A 49 -7.00 24.58 28.17
C GLU A 49 -8.08 24.68 27.06
N LYS A 50 -9.00 25.64 27.16
CA LYS A 50 -9.94 25.96 26.07
C LYS A 50 -9.25 26.48 24.81
N ALA A 51 -8.21 27.32 24.95
CA ALA A 51 -7.45 27.81 23.80
C ALA A 51 -6.63 26.70 23.14
N LEU A 52 -6.05 25.79 23.92
CA LEU A 52 -5.34 24.61 23.43
C LEU A 52 -6.31 23.68 22.68
N ASN A 53 -7.47 23.37 23.28
CA ASN A 53 -8.51 22.53 22.65
C ASN A 53 -9.10 23.18 21.40
N SER A 54 -9.29 24.51 21.40
CA SER A 54 -9.71 25.29 20.24
C SER A 54 -8.67 25.24 19.12
N ASN A 55 -7.38 25.34 19.45
CA ASN A 55 -6.30 25.28 18.45
C ASN A 55 -6.14 23.86 17.89
N THR A 56 -6.27 22.82 18.71
CA THR A 56 -6.28 21.43 18.23
C THR A 56 -7.47 21.18 17.31
N ALA A 57 -8.67 21.62 17.70
CA ALA A 57 -9.87 21.49 16.90
C ALA A 57 -9.78 22.31 15.60
N LYS A 58 -9.23 23.52 15.63
CA LYS A 58 -8.97 24.31 14.40
C LYS A 58 -7.95 23.66 13.49
N ALA A 59 -6.87 23.07 14.03
CA ALA A 59 -5.88 22.34 13.25
C ALA A 59 -6.44 21.03 12.66
N GLU A 60 -7.41 20.42 13.32
CA GLU A 60 -8.14 19.25 12.84
C GLU A 60 -9.15 19.61 11.76
N ILE A 61 -9.85 20.74 11.91
CA ILE A 61 -10.75 21.33 10.91
C ILE A 61 -9.97 21.80 9.66
N GLU A 62 -8.84 22.50 9.83
CA GLU A 62 -7.97 22.90 8.72
C GLU A 62 -7.35 21.70 7.99
N ARG A 63 -7.01 20.62 8.71
CA ARG A 63 -6.60 19.35 8.08
C ARG A 63 -7.71 18.73 7.25
N ASN A 64 -8.95 18.79 7.73
CA ASN A 64 -10.12 18.22 7.03
C ASN A 64 -10.58 19.07 5.83
N HIS A 65 -10.28 20.38 5.80
CA HIS A 65 -10.62 21.27 4.68
C HIS A 65 -9.47 21.55 3.70
N ARG A 66 -8.22 21.25 4.07
CA ARG A 66 -7.08 21.38 3.16
C ARG A 66 -7.18 20.33 2.06
N SER A 67 -7.30 20.79 0.81
CA SER A 67 -7.18 19.89 -0.34
C SER A 67 -5.73 19.42 -0.48
N TRP A 68 -5.39 18.33 0.20
CA TRP A 68 -4.05 17.71 0.11
C TRP A 68 -3.66 17.42 -1.34
N ILE A 69 -4.63 17.03 -2.16
CA ILE A 69 -4.42 16.80 -3.60
C ILE A 69 -3.85 18.05 -4.30
N ALA A 70 -4.30 19.24 -3.93
CA ALA A 70 -3.78 20.50 -4.47
C ALA A 70 -2.40 20.83 -3.88
N SER A 71 -2.22 20.69 -2.56
CA SER A 71 -0.94 20.92 -1.89
C SER A 71 0.18 20.02 -2.41
N LEU A 72 -0.13 18.78 -2.80
CA LEU A 72 0.86 17.82 -3.29
C LEU A 72 1.08 17.89 -4.81
N ALA A 73 0.33 18.71 -5.55
CA ALA A 73 0.47 18.82 -7.00
C ALA A 73 1.89 19.22 -7.48
N PRO A 74 2.63 20.12 -6.80
CA PRO A 74 4.00 20.49 -7.19
C PRO A 74 5.00 19.31 -7.16
N TYR A 75 4.72 18.27 -6.36
CA TYR A 75 5.59 17.10 -6.23
C TYR A 75 5.42 16.08 -7.37
N ARG A 76 4.40 16.25 -8.24
CA ARG A 76 4.10 15.33 -9.35
C ARG A 76 5.03 15.48 -10.56
N ARG A 77 5.87 16.51 -10.58
CA ARG A 77 6.74 16.78 -11.73
C ARG A 77 7.86 15.73 -11.81
N ALA A 78 7.78 14.87 -12.82
CA ALA A 78 8.81 13.89 -13.13
C ALA A 78 10.09 14.56 -13.66
N SER A 79 11.25 13.97 -13.36
CA SER A 79 12.56 14.38 -13.89
C SER A 79 13.09 13.25 -14.75
N PRO A 80 13.08 13.38 -16.10
CA PRO A 80 13.52 12.31 -16.99
C PRO A 80 14.94 11.83 -16.70
N LEU A 81 15.86 12.76 -16.40
CA LEU A 81 17.23 12.40 -16.03
C LEU A 81 17.26 11.58 -14.74
N ARG A 82 16.54 12.01 -13.70
CA ARG A 82 16.47 11.26 -12.44
C ARG A 82 15.90 9.87 -12.67
N SER A 83 14.79 9.77 -13.40
CA SER A 83 14.14 8.49 -13.69
C SER A 83 15.03 7.53 -14.47
N THR A 84 15.75 8.02 -15.48
CA THR A 84 16.73 7.20 -16.22
C THR A 84 17.87 6.72 -15.32
N ILE A 85 18.40 7.60 -14.46
CA ILE A 85 19.43 7.21 -13.48
C ILE A 85 18.88 6.14 -12.55
N GLU A 86 17.66 6.31 -12.02
CA GLU A 86 17.03 5.35 -11.10
C GLU A 86 16.82 3.98 -11.74
N ILE A 87 16.46 3.93 -13.02
CA ILE A 87 16.42 2.69 -13.79
C ILE A 87 17.82 2.09 -13.93
N ALA A 88 18.82 2.88 -14.33
CA ALA A 88 20.18 2.38 -14.55
C ALA A 88 20.82 1.83 -13.26
N VAL A 89 20.76 2.57 -12.15
CA VAL A 89 21.30 2.15 -10.84
C VAL A 89 20.51 1.01 -10.20
N THR A 90 19.39 0.61 -10.79
CA THR A 90 18.60 -0.55 -10.34
C THR A 90 18.80 -1.75 -11.25
N ALA A 91 18.64 -1.58 -12.56
CA ALA A 91 18.69 -2.66 -13.54
C ALA A 91 20.12 -3.17 -13.76
N LEU A 92 21.14 -2.29 -13.82
CA LEU A 92 22.51 -2.71 -14.05
C LEU A 92 23.06 -3.55 -12.87
N PRO A 93 22.90 -3.15 -11.60
CA PRO A 93 23.30 -4.01 -10.48
C PRO A 93 22.50 -5.31 -10.40
N PHE A 94 21.19 -5.29 -10.71
CA PHE A 94 20.39 -6.51 -10.76
C PHE A 94 20.97 -7.53 -11.75
N VAL A 95 21.23 -7.10 -12.99
CA VAL A 95 21.80 -7.96 -14.04
C VAL A 95 23.20 -8.42 -13.65
N ALA A 96 24.04 -7.52 -13.13
CA ALA A 96 25.39 -7.88 -12.68
C ALA A 96 25.37 -8.93 -11.56
N LEU A 97 24.53 -8.76 -10.53
CA LEU A 97 24.38 -9.74 -9.45
C LEU A 97 23.85 -11.07 -9.95
N TRP A 98 22.90 -11.06 -10.89
CA TRP A 98 22.37 -12.28 -11.51
C TRP A 98 23.47 -13.04 -12.27
N VAL A 99 24.25 -12.33 -13.09
CA VAL A 99 25.37 -12.92 -13.85
C VAL A 99 26.45 -13.46 -12.90
N LEU A 100 26.81 -12.71 -11.86
CA LEU A 100 27.77 -13.16 -10.84
C LEU A 100 27.29 -14.43 -10.13
N LEU A 101 26.01 -14.50 -9.75
CA LEU A 101 25.41 -15.70 -9.18
C LEU A 101 25.44 -16.88 -10.15
N ALA A 102 25.10 -16.67 -11.42
CA ALA A 102 25.13 -17.70 -12.45
C ALA A 102 26.55 -18.26 -12.63
N LEU A 103 27.56 -17.39 -12.76
CA LEU A 103 28.96 -17.80 -12.86
C LEU A 103 29.42 -18.54 -11.60
N ALA A 104 29.05 -18.07 -10.41
CA ALA A 104 29.42 -18.72 -9.17
C ALA A 104 28.82 -20.14 -9.06
N VAL A 105 27.53 -20.31 -9.36
CA VAL A 105 26.86 -21.62 -9.35
C VAL A 105 27.49 -22.57 -10.36
N LEU A 106 27.77 -22.10 -11.59
CA LEU A 106 28.41 -22.90 -12.63
C LEU A 106 29.83 -23.36 -12.26
N ASN A 107 30.53 -22.60 -11.43
CA ASN A 107 31.87 -22.93 -10.95
C ASN A 107 31.86 -23.59 -9.56
N GLY A 108 30.72 -24.05 -9.05
CA GLY A 108 30.63 -24.75 -7.76
C GLY A 108 30.75 -23.86 -6.51
N HIS A 109 30.74 -22.52 -6.65
CA HIS A 109 30.87 -21.57 -5.54
C HIS A 109 29.52 -21.27 -4.88
N TRP A 110 28.91 -22.28 -4.26
CA TRP A 110 27.52 -22.19 -3.78
C TRP A 110 27.35 -21.21 -2.61
N TRP A 111 28.43 -20.87 -1.90
CA TRP A 111 28.43 -19.80 -0.90
C TRP A 111 28.03 -18.44 -1.49
N ALA A 112 28.21 -18.22 -2.80
CA ALA A 112 27.81 -16.99 -3.46
C ALA A 112 26.28 -16.79 -3.50
N LEU A 113 25.47 -17.81 -3.17
CA LEU A 113 24.02 -17.70 -3.06
C LEU A 113 23.57 -16.65 -2.02
N TRP A 114 24.44 -16.20 -1.11
CA TRP A 114 24.15 -15.03 -0.27
C TRP A 114 23.88 -13.75 -1.09
N LEU A 115 24.43 -13.65 -2.31
CA LEU A 115 24.14 -12.55 -3.25
C LEU A 115 22.69 -12.56 -3.77
N THR A 116 21.93 -13.64 -3.53
CA THR A 116 20.48 -13.66 -3.79
C THR A 116 19.76 -12.55 -3.02
N VAL A 117 20.20 -12.22 -1.81
CA VAL A 117 19.57 -11.17 -0.97
C VAL A 117 19.60 -9.81 -1.65
N PRO A 118 20.77 -9.24 -2.02
CA PRO A 118 20.79 -7.97 -2.74
C PRO A 118 20.13 -8.07 -4.13
N ALA A 119 20.28 -9.19 -4.85
CA ALA A 119 19.62 -9.37 -6.15
C ALA A 119 18.08 -9.31 -6.04
N ALA A 120 17.50 -9.95 -5.03
CA ALA A 120 16.08 -9.88 -4.72
C ALA A 120 15.66 -8.46 -4.33
N GLY A 121 16.49 -7.74 -3.56
CA GLY A 121 16.26 -6.33 -3.25
C GLY A 121 16.17 -5.46 -4.49
N PHE A 122 17.10 -5.61 -5.44
CA PHE A 122 17.03 -4.90 -6.72
C PHE A 122 15.81 -5.30 -7.57
N LEU A 123 15.38 -6.56 -7.52
CA LEU A 123 14.15 -6.99 -8.20
C LEU A 123 12.90 -6.36 -7.58
N VAL A 124 12.84 -6.21 -6.25
CA VAL A 124 11.78 -5.42 -5.57
C VAL A 124 11.84 -3.97 -6.03
N ARG A 125 13.02 -3.37 -6.12
CA ARG A 125 13.18 -2.00 -6.60
C ARG A 125 12.71 -1.84 -8.05
N LEU A 126 13.02 -2.79 -8.94
CA LEU A 126 12.47 -2.84 -10.29
C LEU A 126 10.94 -2.82 -10.27
N PHE A 127 10.32 -3.62 -9.42
CA PHE A 127 8.86 -3.59 -9.26
C PHE A 127 8.35 -2.22 -8.79
N VAL A 128 9.04 -1.53 -7.87
CA VAL A 128 8.67 -0.15 -7.45
C VAL A 128 8.74 0.84 -8.63
N LEU A 129 9.75 0.72 -9.50
CA LEU A 129 9.84 1.55 -10.72
C LEU A 129 8.70 1.25 -11.70
N GLN A 130 8.37 -0.03 -11.90
CA GLN A 130 7.22 -0.46 -12.70
C GLN A 130 5.90 0.07 -12.11
N HIS A 131 5.77 0.05 -10.79
CA HIS A 131 4.63 0.58 -10.07
C HIS A 131 4.44 2.09 -10.34
N ASP A 132 5.51 2.89 -10.24
CA ASP A 132 5.46 4.32 -10.56
C ASP A 132 5.15 4.58 -12.04
N CYS A 133 5.62 3.71 -12.94
CA CYS A 133 5.16 3.72 -14.33
C CYS A 133 3.65 3.47 -14.44
N GLY A 134 3.07 2.57 -13.63
CA GLY A 134 1.63 2.31 -13.57
C GLY A 134 0.81 3.55 -13.28
N HIS A 135 1.33 4.43 -12.42
CA HIS A 135 0.73 5.73 -12.08
C HIS A 135 1.06 6.86 -13.06
N GLY A 136 1.97 6.61 -14.01
CA GLY A 136 2.50 7.62 -14.91
C GLY A 136 3.38 8.65 -14.20
N ALA A 137 3.96 8.30 -13.05
CA ALA A 137 4.76 9.17 -12.21
C ALA A 137 6.23 9.22 -12.66
N LEU A 138 6.76 8.11 -13.19
CA LEU A 138 8.20 8.00 -13.48
C LEU A 138 8.64 8.91 -14.64
N PHE A 139 7.82 9.09 -15.67
CA PHE A 139 8.10 9.99 -16.79
C PHE A 139 6.95 10.94 -17.08
N ALA A 140 7.25 12.11 -17.65
CA ALA A 140 6.20 13.05 -18.08
C ALA A 140 5.31 12.49 -19.21
N ARG A 141 5.87 11.64 -20.09
CA ARG A 141 5.13 11.03 -21.21
C ARG A 141 4.56 9.68 -20.79
N ARG A 142 3.25 9.49 -20.90
CA ARG A 142 2.57 8.23 -20.58
C ARG A 142 3.15 7.04 -21.35
N ARG A 143 3.42 7.20 -22.65
CA ARG A 143 4.01 6.14 -23.49
C ARG A 143 5.37 5.65 -22.98
N ALA A 144 6.20 6.53 -22.41
CA ALA A 144 7.49 6.15 -21.84
C ALA A 144 7.32 5.32 -20.57
N ASN A 145 6.38 5.70 -19.71
CA ASN A 145 6.00 4.89 -18.54
C ASN A 145 5.47 3.52 -18.96
N ASP A 146 4.54 3.48 -19.91
CA ASP A 146 3.90 2.21 -20.30
C ASP A 146 4.91 1.22 -20.89
N TRP A 147 5.82 1.67 -21.77
CA TRP A 147 6.85 0.78 -22.32
C TRP A 147 7.90 0.38 -21.28
N THR A 148 8.34 1.30 -20.43
CA THR A 148 9.28 0.98 -19.34
C THR A 148 8.67 -0.05 -18.40
N GLY A 149 7.42 0.15 -17.98
CA GLY A 149 6.70 -0.77 -17.11
C GLY A 149 6.48 -2.15 -17.73
N ARG A 150 6.19 -2.24 -19.04
CA ARG A 150 6.07 -3.53 -19.75
C ARG A 150 7.39 -4.29 -19.80
N VAL A 151 8.49 -3.60 -20.10
CA VAL A 151 9.84 -4.21 -20.14
C VAL A 151 10.23 -4.71 -18.75
N ILE A 152 10.09 -3.87 -17.72
CA ILE A 152 10.37 -4.29 -16.34
C ILE A 152 9.45 -5.44 -15.91
N GLY A 153 8.18 -5.44 -16.37
CA GLY A 153 7.19 -6.49 -16.13
C GLY A 153 7.64 -7.88 -16.54
N VAL A 154 8.50 -7.99 -17.55
CA VAL A 154 9.11 -9.28 -17.94
C VAL A 154 10.06 -9.80 -16.87
N PHE A 155 10.90 -8.94 -16.29
CA PHE A 155 11.84 -9.32 -15.24
C PHE A 155 11.15 -9.61 -13.90
N THR A 156 10.14 -8.80 -13.54
CA THR A 156 9.37 -8.94 -12.30
C THR A 156 8.28 -10.01 -12.38
N LEU A 157 8.12 -10.66 -13.53
CA LEU A 157 7.01 -11.58 -13.84
C LEU A 157 5.64 -10.94 -13.56
N THR A 158 5.51 -9.63 -13.73
CA THR A 158 4.28 -8.89 -13.44
C THR A 158 3.71 -8.28 -14.73
N PRO A 159 2.58 -8.78 -15.25
CA PRO A 159 1.98 -8.28 -16.49
C PRO A 159 1.46 -6.84 -16.31
N TYR A 160 2.19 -5.89 -16.91
CA TYR A 160 2.10 -4.47 -16.57
C TYR A 160 0.69 -3.88 -16.72
N ASP A 161 0.04 -4.02 -17.87
CA ASP A 161 -1.27 -3.37 -18.09
C ASP A 161 -2.39 -4.02 -17.25
N TYR A 162 -2.35 -5.36 -17.09
CA TYR A 162 -3.25 -6.07 -16.16
C TYR A 162 -3.06 -5.56 -14.73
N TRP A 163 -1.82 -5.58 -14.25
CA TRP A 163 -1.47 -5.17 -12.89
C TRP A 163 -1.80 -3.69 -12.66
N ARG A 164 -1.47 -2.81 -13.61
CA ARG A 164 -1.80 -1.37 -13.57
C ARG A 164 -3.30 -1.15 -13.39
N ARG A 165 -4.13 -1.91 -14.12
CA ARG A 165 -5.59 -1.80 -14.03
C ARG A 165 -6.11 -2.28 -12.68
N THR A 166 -5.67 -3.44 -12.19
CA THR A 166 -6.08 -3.93 -10.87
C THR A 166 -5.58 -3.02 -9.75
N HIS A 167 -4.41 -2.44 -9.90
CA HIS A 167 -3.83 -1.52 -8.93
C HIS A 167 -4.51 -0.13 -8.97
N ALA A 168 -4.96 0.35 -10.12
CA ALA A 168 -5.80 1.55 -10.19
C ALA A 168 -7.15 1.35 -9.49
N VAL A 169 -7.73 0.14 -9.58
CA VAL A 169 -8.92 -0.23 -8.78
C VAL A 169 -8.59 -0.22 -7.29
N HIS A 170 -7.49 -0.85 -6.89
CA HIS A 170 -6.99 -0.83 -5.49
C HIS A 170 -6.96 0.58 -4.92
N HIS A 171 -6.28 1.52 -5.59
CA HIS A 171 -6.23 2.91 -5.13
C HIS A 171 -7.61 3.56 -5.05
N ALA A 172 -8.51 3.27 -5.99
CA ALA A 172 -9.85 3.85 -6.00
C ALA A 172 -10.80 3.27 -4.93
N THR A 173 -10.49 2.10 -4.37
CA THR A 173 -11.39 1.36 -3.46
C THR A 173 -10.76 1.00 -2.12
N THR A 174 -9.49 1.33 -1.87
CA THR A 174 -8.81 1.05 -0.59
C THR A 174 -9.62 1.63 0.58
N GLY A 175 -9.74 0.85 1.65
CA GLY A 175 -10.50 1.24 2.84
C GLY A 175 -12.02 1.29 2.65
N ASN A 176 -12.55 0.88 1.48
CA ASN A 176 -13.98 0.79 1.23
C ASN A 176 -14.45 -0.67 1.39
N LEU A 177 -15.25 -0.95 2.43
CA LEU A 177 -15.72 -2.30 2.71
C LEU A 177 -16.61 -2.86 1.59
N ASP A 178 -17.41 -2.04 0.91
CA ASP A 178 -18.34 -2.50 -0.14
C ASP A 178 -17.66 -2.85 -1.46
N LYS A 179 -16.48 -2.29 -1.71
CA LYS A 179 -15.76 -2.41 -2.98
C LYS A 179 -14.42 -3.15 -2.89
N ARG A 180 -14.11 -3.72 -1.72
CA ARG A 180 -12.86 -4.43 -1.45
C ARG A 180 -12.67 -5.65 -2.35
N GLY A 181 -11.40 -6.02 -2.56
CA GLY A 181 -11.03 -7.36 -3.03
C GLY A 181 -10.46 -7.45 -4.44
N ILE A 182 -10.31 -6.36 -5.20
CA ILE A 182 -9.39 -6.36 -6.36
C ILE A 182 -8.15 -5.58 -5.94
N GLY A 183 -7.03 -6.29 -5.79
CA GLY A 183 -5.76 -5.71 -5.35
C GLY A 183 -5.54 -5.85 -3.84
N ASP A 184 -6.60 -5.96 -3.03
CA ASP A 184 -6.52 -6.11 -1.58
C ASP A 184 -6.23 -7.53 -1.06
N VAL A 185 -5.61 -7.60 0.11
CA VAL A 185 -5.65 -8.82 0.92
C VAL A 185 -7.07 -9.01 1.45
N ASP A 186 -7.64 -10.21 1.27
CA ASP A 186 -9.00 -10.49 1.73
C ASP A 186 -9.08 -10.35 3.26
N THR A 187 -9.88 -9.37 3.69
CA THR A 187 -10.02 -8.95 5.07
C THR A 187 -11.50 -9.01 5.41
N LEU A 188 -11.85 -10.00 6.24
CA LEU A 188 -13.22 -10.16 6.70
C LEU A 188 -13.46 -9.28 7.91
N THR A 189 -14.69 -8.84 8.08
CA THR A 189 -15.10 -8.27 9.35
C THR A 189 -15.30 -9.36 10.41
N VAL A 190 -15.32 -8.99 11.69
CA VAL A 190 -15.60 -9.93 12.79
C VAL A 190 -16.96 -10.58 12.57
N ARG A 191 -17.99 -9.78 12.29
CA ARG A 191 -19.35 -10.26 11.97
C ARG A 191 -19.36 -11.25 10.80
N GLU A 192 -18.66 -10.95 9.71
CA GLU A 192 -18.56 -11.83 8.54
C GLU A 192 -17.85 -13.14 8.85
N TYR A 193 -16.79 -13.09 9.66
CA TYR A 193 -16.06 -14.28 10.08
C TYR A 193 -16.92 -15.19 10.95
N HIS A 194 -17.69 -14.64 11.89
CA HIS A 194 -18.61 -15.40 12.73
C HIS A 194 -19.82 -15.95 11.97
N ALA A 195 -20.28 -15.27 10.92
CA ALA A 195 -21.33 -15.75 10.05
C ALA A 195 -20.90 -16.94 9.15
N ARG A 196 -19.60 -17.24 9.05
CA ARG A 196 -19.11 -18.36 8.22
C ARG A 196 -19.23 -19.69 8.95
N SER A 197 -19.46 -20.76 8.18
CA SER A 197 -19.35 -22.14 8.67
C SER A 197 -17.96 -22.44 9.23
N SER A 198 -17.83 -23.47 10.06
CA SER A 198 -16.54 -23.88 10.63
C SER A 198 -15.47 -24.16 9.55
N TRP A 199 -15.88 -24.74 8.42
CA TRP A 199 -14.99 -24.91 7.27
C TRP A 199 -14.59 -23.58 6.62
N GLY A 200 -15.53 -22.64 6.49
CA GLY A 200 -15.25 -21.29 5.99
C GLY A 200 -14.24 -20.54 6.88
N ARG A 201 -14.39 -20.64 8.20
CA ARG A 201 -13.45 -20.07 9.17
C ARG A 201 -12.07 -20.72 9.08
N LEU A 202 -11.99 -22.06 8.97
CA LEU A 202 -10.72 -22.77 8.79
C LEU A 202 -9.99 -22.35 7.51
N ARG A 203 -10.70 -22.25 6.38
CA ARG A 203 -10.13 -21.77 5.10
C ARG A 203 -9.58 -20.35 5.24
N TYR A 204 -10.29 -19.47 5.92
CA TYR A 204 -9.82 -18.11 6.17
C TYR A 204 -8.56 -18.08 7.04
N ARG A 205 -8.51 -18.88 8.11
CA ARG A 205 -7.32 -19.02 8.97
C ARG A 205 -6.11 -19.56 8.20
N LEU A 206 -6.31 -20.55 7.33
CA LEU A 206 -5.25 -21.08 6.47
C LEU A 206 -4.77 -20.02 5.48
N TYR A 207 -5.70 -19.30 4.83
CA TYR A 207 -5.36 -18.19 3.94
C TYR A 207 -4.53 -17.12 4.65
N ARG A 208 -4.92 -16.71 5.86
CA ARG A 208 -4.24 -15.69 6.67
C ARG A 208 -3.00 -16.21 7.42
N HIS A 209 -2.67 -17.50 7.32
CA HIS A 209 -1.52 -18.06 8.02
C HIS A 209 -0.21 -17.50 7.41
N PRO A 210 0.79 -17.08 8.22
CA PRO A 210 2.00 -16.43 7.71
C PRO A 210 2.77 -17.26 6.67
N ALA A 211 2.89 -18.58 6.86
CA ALA A 211 3.53 -19.45 5.89
C ALA A 211 2.80 -19.50 4.53
N VAL A 212 1.47 -19.34 4.53
CA VAL A 212 0.68 -19.27 3.31
C VAL A 212 0.81 -17.88 2.70
N MET A 213 0.64 -16.82 3.48
CA MET A 213 0.69 -15.43 2.99
C MET A 213 2.06 -15.01 2.46
N PHE A 214 3.15 -15.46 3.09
CA PHE A 214 4.50 -15.00 2.80
C PHE A 214 5.42 -16.10 2.22
N GLY A 215 4.95 -17.35 2.16
CA GLY A 215 5.66 -18.46 1.51
C GLY A 215 4.97 -18.90 0.22
N LEU A 216 3.81 -19.54 0.33
CA LEU A 216 3.10 -20.13 -0.83
C LEU A 216 2.41 -19.07 -1.71
N GLY A 217 1.85 -18.04 -1.09
CA GLY A 217 1.09 -16.98 -1.74
C GLY A 217 1.90 -16.20 -2.77
N PRO A 218 3.10 -15.70 -2.44
CA PRO A 218 3.96 -14.98 -3.38
C PRO A 218 4.41 -15.87 -4.54
N ALA A 219 4.81 -17.12 -4.26
CA ALA A 219 5.16 -18.09 -5.30
C ALA A 219 3.99 -18.30 -6.28
N TRP A 220 2.79 -18.58 -5.75
CA TRP A 220 1.58 -18.74 -6.55
C TRP A 220 1.26 -17.48 -7.36
N LEU A 221 1.34 -16.30 -6.75
CA LEU A 221 0.96 -15.04 -7.40
C LEU A 221 1.82 -14.75 -8.64
N PHE A 222 3.15 -14.77 -8.49
CA PHE A 222 4.06 -14.34 -9.56
C PHE A 222 4.33 -15.44 -10.59
N ILE A 223 4.47 -16.70 -10.15
CA ILE A 223 4.78 -17.82 -11.03
C ILE A 223 3.52 -18.31 -11.75
N CYS A 224 2.39 -18.40 -11.06
CA CYS A 224 1.17 -19.02 -11.60
C CYS A 224 0.07 -18.01 -11.93
N GLN A 225 -0.42 -17.25 -10.95
CA GLN A 225 -1.63 -16.42 -11.11
C GLN A 225 -1.45 -15.35 -12.17
N TYR A 226 -0.31 -14.65 -12.19
CA TYR A 226 0.01 -13.62 -13.17
C TYR A 226 0.21 -14.12 -14.61
N ARG A 227 0.06 -15.42 -14.87
CA ARG A 227 -0.04 -15.95 -16.24
C ARG A 227 -1.43 -15.76 -16.85
N LEU A 228 -2.45 -15.47 -16.03
CA LEU A 228 -3.84 -15.31 -16.45
C LEU A 228 -4.47 -14.05 -15.83
N PRO A 229 -5.37 -13.35 -16.54
CA PRO A 229 -5.94 -12.10 -16.05
C PRO A 229 -7.14 -12.35 -15.11
N PHE A 230 -6.93 -13.11 -14.03
CA PHE A 230 -7.99 -13.43 -13.06
C PHE A 230 -8.72 -12.18 -12.57
N GLY A 231 -10.04 -12.24 -12.47
CA GLY A 231 -10.90 -11.08 -12.16
C GLY A 231 -11.17 -10.12 -13.33
N LEU A 232 -10.35 -10.15 -14.39
CA LEU A 232 -10.48 -9.30 -15.58
C LEU A 232 -10.54 -10.10 -16.90
N MET A 233 -10.77 -11.42 -16.85
CA MET A 233 -10.80 -12.30 -18.03
C MET A 233 -11.90 -11.92 -19.03
N ARG A 234 -12.95 -11.24 -18.57
CA ARG A 234 -14.07 -10.74 -19.39
C ARG A 234 -13.97 -9.24 -19.71
N ALA A 235 -12.86 -8.59 -19.35
CA ALA A 235 -12.71 -7.14 -19.41
C ALA A 235 -12.04 -6.63 -20.71
N GLY A 236 -12.17 -7.40 -21.80
CA GLY A 236 -11.59 -7.13 -23.12
C GLY A 236 -10.26 -7.84 -23.36
N LEU A 237 -9.58 -7.47 -24.45
CA LEU A 237 -8.33 -8.10 -24.89
C LEU A 237 -7.10 -7.62 -24.12
N GLU A 238 -7.07 -6.37 -23.62
CA GLU A 238 -5.88 -5.79 -22.98
C GLU A 238 -5.33 -6.64 -21.81
N PRO A 239 -6.13 -7.14 -20.85
CA PRO A 239 -5.63 -8.00 -19.78
C PRO A 239 -5.02 -9.31 -20.28
N TRP A 240 -5.62 -9.91 -21.31
CA TRP A 240 -5.11 -11.12 -21.95
C TRP A 240 -3.80 -10.86 -22.69
N THR A 241 -3.75 -9.81 -23.52
CA THR A 241 -2.52 -9.41 -24.21
C THR A 241 -1.42 -9.13 -23.21
N SER A 242 -1.69 -8.42 -22.11
CA SER A 242 -0.70 -8.12 -21.08
C SER A 242 -0.14 -9.39 -20.43
N THR A 243 -1.00 -10.32 -20.03
CA THR A 243 -0.59 -11.59 -19.38
C THR A 243 0.15 -12.51 -20.33
N ILE A 244 -0.33 -12.68 -21.57
CA ILE A 244 0.29 -13.53 -22.59
C ILE A 244 1.64 -12.96 -23.02
N VAL A 245 1.72 -11.68 -23.39
CA VAL A 245 2.96 -11.05 -23.87
C VAL A 245 4.03 -11.06 -22.79
N THR A 246 3.69 -10.77 -21.53
CA THR A 246 4.66 -10.89 -20.42
C THR A 246 5.09 -12.34 -20.21
N THR A 247 4.18 -13.31 -20.34
CA THR A 247 4.50 -14.74 -20.19
C THR A 247 5.46 -15.21 -21.29
N VAL A 248 5.16 -14.93 -22.56
CA VAL A 248 6.03 -15.28 -23.69
C VAL A 248 7.35 -14.51 -23.61
N GLY A 249 7.30 -13.22 -23.29
CA GLY A 249 8.47 -12.37 -23.13
C GLY A 249 9.42 -12.84 -22.03
N ALA A 250 8.91 -13.47 -20.96
CA ALA A 250 9.73 -14.10 -19.93
C ALA A 250 10.17 -15.53 -20.32
N ALA A 251 9.30 -16.30 -20.99
CA ALA A 251 9.59 -17.69 -21.35
C ALA A 251 10.78 -17.82 -22.31
N ILE A 252 10.94 -16.92 -23.27
CA ILE A 252 12.06 -16.93 -24.23
C ILE A 252 13.43 -16.82 -23.54
N PRO A 253 13.73 -15.76 -22.75
CA PRO A 253 15.00 -15.67 -22.06
C PRO A 253 15.18 -16.76 -21.01
N VAL A 254 14.11 -17.19 -20.32
CA VAL A 254 14.18 -18.33 -19.38
C VAL A 254 14.63 -19.61 -20.11
N ALA A 255 14.00 -19.95 -21.22
CA ALA A 255 14.35 -21.14 -22.01
C ALA A 255 15.79 -21.06 -22.55
N LEU A 256 16.18 -19.89 -23.07
CA LEU A 256 17.55 -19.66 -23.53
C LEU A 256 18.58 -19.84 -22.41
N LEU A 257 18.33 -19.27 -21.23
CA LEU A 257 19.24 -19.38 -20.09
C LEU A 257 19.30 -20.81 -19.56
N MET A 258 18.16 -21.51 -19.45
CA MET A 258 18.12 -22.93 -19.10
C MET A 258 18.90 -23.79 -20.09
N TRP A 259 18.84 -23.48 -21.39
CA TRP A 259 19.64 -24.17 -22.41
C TRP A 259 21.14 -23.88 -22.27
N LEU A 260 21.53 -22.63 -21.97
CA LEU A 260 22.93 -22.22 -21.84
C LEU A 260 23.62 -22.79 -20.58
N MET A 261 22.95 -22.77 -19.43
CA MET A 261 23.57 -23.08 -18.13
C MET A 261 23.05 -24.38 -17.48
N GLY A 262 22.08 -25.04 -18.12
CA GLY A 262 21.34 -26.16 -17.57
C GLY A 262 20.17 -25.73 -16.68
N PRO A 263 19.06 -26.49 -16.67
CA PRO A 263 17.85 -26.11 -15.94
C PRO A 263 18.06 -26.06 -14.42
N VAL A 264 18.87 -26.97 -13.85
CA VAL A 264 19.14 -27.00 -12.41
C VAL A 264 19.89 -25.73 -11.97
N SER A 265 20.98 -25.40 -12.65
CA SER A 265 21.79 -24.21 -12.35
C SER A 265 20.97 -22.92 -12.49
N PHE A 266 20.15 -22.82 -13.54
CA PHE A 266 19.24 -21.69 -13.73
C PHE A 266 18.25 -21.57 -12.56
N LEU A 267 17.60 -22.67 -12.16
CA LEU A 267 16.64 -22.66 -11.06
C LEU A 267 17.30 -22.34 -9.72
N MET A 268 18.53 -22.80 -9.46
CA MET A 268 19.29 -22.45 -8.26
C MET A 268 19.55 -20.94 -8.14
N VAL A 269 19.63 -20.21 -9.25
CA VAL A 269 19.80 -18.74 -9.27
C VAL A 269 18.45 -18.03 -9.26
N GLN A 270 17.62 -18.31 -10.26
CA GLN A 270 16.39 -17.54 -10.53
C GLN A 270 15.33 -17.76 -9.45
N LEU A 271 15.13 -18.99 -8.98
CA LEU A 271 14.03 -19.31 -8.08
C LEU A 271 14.22 -18.63 -6.71
N PRO A 272 15.38 -18.71 -6.03
CA PRO A 272 15.59 -17.99 -4.77
C PRO A 272 15.43 -16.47 -4.88
N ILE A 273 15.96 -15.86 -5.96
CA ILE A 273 15.81 -14.41 -6.20
C ILE A 273 14.32 -14.06 -6.33
N THR A 274 13.59 -14.80 -7.16
CA THR A 274 12.17 -14.57 -7.44
C THR A 274 11.33 -14.73 -6.18
N LEU A 275 11.51 -15.83 -5.44
CA LEU A 275 10.74 -16.11 -4.23
C LEU A 275 11.01 -15.08 -3.13
N MET A 276 12.27 -14.71 -2.91
CA MET A 276 12.62 -13.72 -1.90
C MET A 276 12.07 -12.32 -2.26
N ALA A 277 12.19 -11.91 -3.52
CA ALA A 277 11.62 -10.65 -3.99
C ALA A 277 10.09 -10.64 -3.93
N ALA A 278 9.44 -11.74 -4.33
CA ALA A 278 8.00 -11.89 -4.26
C ALA A 278 7.49 -11.81 -2.81
N THR A 279 8.13 -12.52 -1.88
CA THR A 279 7.80 -12.46 -0.45
C THR A 279 7.99 -11.06 0.10
N ALA A 280 9.11 -10.39 -0.21
CA ALA A 280 9.35 -9.01 0.23
C ALA A 280 8.33 -8.02 -0.36
N GLY A 281 7.97 -8.17 -1.64
CA GLY A 281 6.95 -7.35 -2.29
C GLY A 281 5.56 -7.53 -1.69
N VAL A 282 5.13 -8.78 -1.47
CA VAL A 282 3.86 -9.08 -0.79
C VAL A 282 3.87 -8.57 0.66
N TRP A 283 5.00 -8.68 1.37
CA TRP A 283 5.16 -8.13 2.71
C TRP A 283 4.95 -6.60 2.73
N LEU A 284 5.60 -5.87 1.83
CA LEU A 284 5.45 -4.41 1.72
C LEU A 284 3.98 -4.04 1.53
N PHE A 285 3.32 -4.65 0.54
CA PHE A 285 1.92 -4.38 0.26
C PHE A 285 1.00 -4.77 1.43
N TYR A 286 1.30 -5.88 2.12
CA TYR A 286 0.56 -6.32 3.29
C TYR A 286 0.65 -5.28 4.40
N ILE A 287 1.86 -4.94 4.88
CA ILE A 287 2.01 -4.07 6.05
C ILE A 287 1.49 -2.66 5.77
N GLN A 288 1.60 -2.22 4.52
CA GLN A 288 1.07 -0.96 4.04
C GLN A 288 -0.43 -0.78 4.28
N HIS A 289 -1.19 -1.87 4.41
CA HIS A 289 -2.64 -1.87 4.55
C HIS A 289 -3.16 -2.73 5.71
N GLN A 290 -2.28 -3.38 6.48
CA GLN A 290 -2.65 -4.32 7.54
C GLN A 290 -1.91 -3.96 8.83
N PHE A 291 -2.46 -2.97 9.52
CA PHE A 291 -2.00 -2.47 10.81
C PHE A 291 -3.19 -2.08 11.68
N GLU A 292 -2.99 -2.03 13.00
CA GLU A 292 -4.09 -1.94 13.97
C GLU A 292 -5.03 -0.75 13.71
N GLU A 293 -4.44 0.43 13.48
CA GLU A 293 -5.11 1.72 13.33
C GLU A 293 -5.50 2.04 11.88
N THR A 294 -5.56 1.03 11.01
CA THR A 294 -6.01 1.23 9.62
C THR A 294 -7.49 1.64 9.57
N HIS A 295 -7.91 2.21 8.44
CA HIS A 295 -9.27 2.69 8.24
C HIS A 295 -10.04 1.86 7.21
N TRP A 296 -11.23 1.41 7.61
CA TRP A 296 -12.24 0.84 6.74
C TRP A 296 -13.59 1.49 7.02
N SER A 297 -14.33 1.83 5.96
CA SER A 297 -15.67 2.42 6.04
C SER A 297 -16.61 1.88 4.97
N GLU A 298 -17.92 1.95 5.23
CA GLU A 298 -19.00 1.51 4.34
C GLU A 298 -19.70 2.71 3.69
N GLY A 299 -20.28 2.48 2.51
CA GLY A 299 -21.28 3.36 1.91
C GLY A 299 -20.87 4.82 1.76
N ARG A 300 -21.61 5.70 2.46
CA ARG A 300 -21.48 7.17 2.37
C ARG A 300 -20.42 7.77 3.27
N ASP A 301 -19.92 6.99 4.23
CA ASP A 301 -18.92 7.44 5.19
C ASP A 301 -17.48 7.30 4.63
N TRP A 302 -17.35 6.64 3.48
CA TRP A 302 -16.08 6.53 2.78
C TRP A 302 -15.71 7.83 2.10
N ASP A 303 -14.63 8.46 2.59
CA ASP A 303 -13.93 9.57 1.95
C ASP A 303 -12.55 9.11 1.46
N PHE A 304 -12.21 9.46 0.22
CA PHE A 304 -10.97 9.03 -0.40
C PHE A 304 -9.72 9.59 0.30
N GLN A 305 -9.70 10.86 0.72
CA GLN A 305 -8.50 11.43 1.34
C GLN A 305 -8.27 10.83 2.71
N ASN A 306 -9.34 10.66 3.49
CA ASN A 306 -9.29 10.00 4.77
C ASN A 306 -8.85 8.53 4.65
N ALA A 307 -9.43 7.78 3.72
CA ALA A 307 -9.05 6.38 3.46
C ALA A 307 -7.60 6.26 2.95
N ALA A 308 -7.12 7.20 2.13
CA ALA A 308 -5.75 7.21 1.66
C ALA A 308 -4.75 7.47 2.80
N LEU A 309 -5.03 8.44 3.68
CA LEU A 309 -4.14 8.83 4.76
C LEU A 309 -4.16 7.85 5.95
N ASN A 310 -5.35 7.41 6.36
CA ASN A 310 -5.54 6.60 7.56
C ASN A 310 -5.73 5.11 7.25
N GLY A 311 -6.05 4.74 6.00
CA GLY A 311 -6.12 3.36 5.53
C GLY A 311 -4.78 2.79 5.04
N SER A 312 -3.72 3.61 5.03
CA SER A 312 -2.38 3.22 4.58
C SER A 312 -1.32 3.64 5.59
N SER A 313 -0.29 2.82 5.79
CA SER A 313 0.76 3.12 6.78
C SER A 313 1.90 3.95 6.19
N HIS A 314 2.61 4.68 7.04
CA HIS A 314 3.99 5.09 6.79
C HIS A 314 4.97 4.03 7.32
N TYR A 315 5.43 3.13 6.45
CA TYR A 315 6.42 2.12 6.80
C TYR A 315 7.84 2.70 6.84
N ASP A 316 8.26 3.12 8.04
CA ASP A 316 9.53 3.82 8.30
C ASP A 316 10.69 2.83 8.40
N LEU A 317 11.32 2.58 7.26
CA LEU A 317 12.44 1.67 7.09
C LEU A 317 13.80 2.36 7.28
N PRO A 318 14.82 1.64 7.79
CA PRO A 318 16.19 2.14 7.81
C PRO A 318 16.68 2.44 6.38
N ARG A 319 17.64 3.38 6.27
CA ARG A 319 18.05 3.98 4.99
C ARG A 319 18.31 2.99 3.84
N PRO A 320 19.04 1.86 4.03
CA PRO A 320 19.28 0.93 2.93
C PRO A 320 18.00 0.30 2.40
N LEU A 321 17.12 -0.13 3.31
CA LEU A 321 15.82 -0.71 2.94
C LEU A 321 14.91 0.33 2.32
N ARG A 322 14.86 1.55 2.86
CA ARG A 322 14.09 2.65 2.27
C ARG A 322 14.55 2.98 0.85
N TRP A 323 15.86 2.91 0.59
CA TRP A 323 16.39 3.07 -0.76
C TRP A 323 16.00 1.88 -1.63
N ILE A 324 16.19 0.63 -1.20
CA ILE A 324 15.80 -0.56 -1.98
C ILE A 324 14.31 -0.52 -2.34
N THR A 325 13.43 -0.19 -1.40
CA THR A 325 11.99 -0.12 -1.63
C THR A 325 11.55 1.21 -2.25
N GLY A 326 12.48 2.08 -2.66
CA GLY A 326 12.18 3.34 -3.32
C GLY A 326 11.23 4.25 -2.54
N ASN A 327 11.42 4.41 -1.23
CA ASN A 327 10.55 5.24 -0.39
C ASN A 327 9.05 4.91 -0.44
N ILE A 328 8.63 3.80 -1.05
CA ILE A 328 7.21 3.42 -1.17
C ILE A 328 6.58 3.16 0.20
N GLY A 329 7.39 2.99 1.25
CA GLY A 329 6.94 2.97 2.63
C GLY A 329 6.20 4.24 3.05
N ILE A 330 6.41 5.39 2.40
CA ILE A 330 5.59 6.60 2.57
C ILE A 330 4.26 6.42 1.81
N HIS A 331 3.52 5.38 2.17
CA HIS A 331 2.47 4.81 1.34
C HIS A 331 1.14 5.56 1.46
N HIS A 332 0.88 6.15 2.62
CA HIS A 332 -0.25 7.06 2.84
C HIS A 332 -0.21 8.27 1.92
N VAL A 333 0.96 8.92 1.79
CA VAL A 333 1.16 10.01 0.82
C VAL A 333 1.04 9.49 -0.61
N HIS A 334 1.59 8.29 -0.86
CA HIS A 334 1.49 7.67 -2.17
C HIS A 334 0.01 7.41 -2.56
N HIS A 335 -0.83 6.88 -1.68
CA HIS A 335 -2.26 6.70 -1.94
C HIS A 335 -2.98 8.02 -2.19
N LEU A 336 -2.64 9.05 -1.42
CA LEU A 336 -3.24 10.37 -1.55
C LEU A 336 -2.86 11.06 -2.87
N ALA A 337 -1.64 10.84 -3.35
CA ALA A 337 -1.12 11.46 -4.57
C ALA A 337 -0.18 10.53 -5.35
N ALA A 338 -0.73 9.44 -5.91
CA ALA A 338 0.05 8.38 -6.57
C ALA A 338 0.91 8.81 -7.77
N LYS A 339 0.66 10.01 -8.31
CA LYS A 339 1.47 10.64 -9.36
C LYS A 339 2.75 11.32 -8.85
N VAL A 340 2.95 11.40 -7.53
CA VAL A 340 4.22 11.85 -6.96
C VAL A 340 5.24 10.73 -7.15
N PRO A 341 6.34 10.95 -7.88
CA PRO A 341 7.37 9.93 -8.07
C PRO A 341 7.99 9.56 -6.73
N PHE A 342 8.35 8.29 -6.58
CA PHE A 342 8.87 7.71 -5.36
C PHE A 342 10.08 8.49 -4.78
N TYR A 343 10.92 9.06 -5.65
CA TYR A 343 12.11 9.80 -5.26
C TYR A 343 11.79 11.20 -4.69
N ARG A 344 10.56 11.68 -4.83
CA ARG A 344 10.06 12.96 -4.28
C ARG A 344 9.19 12.80 -3.05
N LEU A 345 8.74 11.59 -2.70
CA LEU A 345 7.97 11.35 -1.46
C LEU A 345 8.68 11.88 -0.20
N PRO A 346 10.02 11.79 -0.04
CA PRO A 346 10.69 12.39 1.10
C PRO A 346 10.63 13.92 1.16
N GLU A 347 10.51 14.59 0.00
CA GLU A 347 10.32 16.05 -0.05
C GLU A 347 8.98 16.44 0.59
N VAL A 348 7.93 15.63 0.35
CA VAL A 348 6.61 15.84 0.96
C VAL A 348 6.68 15.76 2.48
N LEU A 349 7.33 14.74 3.04
CA LEU A 349 7.44 14.62 4.50
C LEU A 349 8.34 15.69 5.14
N ARG A 350 9.28 16.25 4.38
CA ARG A 350 10.10 17.38 4.84
C ARG A 350 9.27 18.66 4.91
N ASP A 351 8.46 18.90 3.89
CA ASP A 351 7.71 20.15 3.74
C ASP A 351 6.37 20.12 4.52
N TYR A 352 5.85 18.92 4.81
CA TYR A 352 4.67 18.66 5.65
C TYR A 352 5.00 17.64 6.76
N PRO A 353 5.72 18.05 7.83
CA PRO A 353 6.10 17.17 8.93
C PRO A 353 4.91 16.50 9.63
N GLU A 354 3.72 17.11 9.58
CA GLU A 354 2.49 16.56 10.14
C GLU A 354 2.07 15.22 9.52
N LEU A 355 2.51 14.93 8.29
CA LEU A 355 2.25 13.64 7.62
C LEU A 355 3.23 12.55 8.06
N ARG A 356 4.30 12.88 8.79
CA ARG A 356 5.36 11.92 9.10
C ARG A 356 4.92 10.84 10.09
N ASP A 357 4.07 11.20 11.04
CA ASP A 357 3.65 10.30 12.12
C ASP A 357 2.31 9.61 11.84
N THR A 358 1.60 9.99 10.77
CA THR A 358 0.35 9.34 10.35
C THR A 358 0.58 7.88 9.98
N GLY A 359 -0.05 6.97 10.73
CA GLY A 359 0.04 5.53 10.48
C GLY A 359 1.47 4.99 10.47
N ARG A 360 2.39 5.59 11.24
CA ARG A 360 3.82 5.24 11.22
C ARG A 360 4.07 3.88 11.86
N ILE A 361 4.81 3.03 11.15
CA ILE A 361 5.17 1.68 11.58
C ILE A 361 6.64 1.43 11.26
N THR A 362 7.40 0.95 12.23
CA THR A 362 8.79 0.53 12.05
C THR A 362 8.91 -0.94 11.61
N LEU A 363 10.10 -1.36 11.17
CA LEU A 363 10.37 -2.75 10.79
C LEU A 363 10.07 -3.78 11.88
N LEU A 364 10.27 -3.44 13.17
CA LEU A 364 10.00 -4.37 14.27
C LEU A 364 8.52 -4.40 14.63
N GLU A 365 7.83 -3.25 14.53
CA GLU A 365 6.39 -3.16 14.75
C GLU A 365 5.61 -3.89 13.66
N SER A 366 6.08 -3.87 12.41
CA SER A 366 5.40 -4.56 11.31
C SER A 366 5.25 -6.07 11.53
N LEU A 367 6.23 -6.70 12.18
CA LEU A 367 6.15 -8.11 12.56
C LEU A 367 4.98 -8.40 13.52
N ARG A 368 4.64 -7.44 14.37
CA ARG A 368 3.50 -7.55 15.30
C ARG A 368 2.17 -7.44 14.59
N CYS A 369 2.12 -6.74 13.45
CA CYS A 369 0.89 -6.48 12.69
C CYS A 369 0.36 -7.70 11.95
N VAL A 370 1.18 -8.73 11.73
CA VAL A 370 0.78 -10.00 11.08
C VAL A 370 -0.39 -10.67 11.80
N ARG A 371 -0.53 -10.46 13.11
CA ARG A 371 -1.61 -11.03 13.92
C ARG A 371 -2.97 -10.37 13.65
N PHE A 372 -2.99 -9.15 13.10
CA PHE A 372 -4.20 -8.39 12.85
C PHE A 372 -4.79 -8.83 11.51
N VAL A 373 -5.94 -9.49 11.58
CA VAL A 373 -6.48 -10.29 10.47
C VAL A 373 -7.97 -10.11 10.23
N LEU A 374 -8.70 -9.56 11.20
CA LEU A 374 -10.12 -9.27 11.09
C LEU A 374 -10.36 -7.79 11.35
N TRP A 375 -11.30 -7.17 10.64
CA TRP A 375 -11.78 -5.83 10.94
C TRP A 375 -12.90 -5.89 11.98
N ASP A 376 -12.73 -5.24 13.13
CA ASP A 376 -13.78 -5.09 14.13
C ASP A 376 -14.53 -3.78 13.89
N GLU A 377 -15.78 -3.89 13.41
CA GLU A 377 -16.63 -2.74 13.11
C GLU A 377 -16.99 -1.91 14.35
N THR A 378 -16.90 -2.50 15.54
CA THR A 378 -17.28 -1.84 16.80
C THR A 378 -16.18 -0.92 17.30
N THR A 379 -14.93 -1.39 17.19
CA THR A 379 -13.75 -0.67 17.69
C THR A 379 -13.01 0.11 16.59
N ASN A 380 -13.41 -0.07 15.32
CA ASN A 380 -12.74 0.49 14.14
C ASN A 380 -11.25 0.17 14.11
N ARG A 381 -10.89 -1.10 14.36
CA ARG A 381 -9.50 -1.57 14.37
C ARG A 381 -9.38 -2.95 13.74
N LEU A 382 -8.19 -3.25 13.22
CA LEU A 382 -7.85 -4.63 12.91
C LEU A 382 -7.48 -5.39 14.18
N VAL A 383 -8.11 -6.55 14.38
CA VAL A 383 -7.96 -7.39 15.55
C VAL A 383 -7.44 -8.79 15.18
N SER A 384 -6.86 -9.47 16.17
CA SER A 384 -6.47 -10.87 16.05
C SER A 384 -7.66 -11.80 16.24
N PHE A 385 -7.54 -13.06 15.79
CA PHE A 385 -8.54 -14.10 16.07
C PHE A 385 -8.83 -14.26 17.56
N ARG A 386 -7.83 -14.07 18.44
CA ARG A 386 -8.01 -14.16 19.89
C ARG A 386 -8.86 -13.00 20.42
N GLN A 387 -8.59 -11.78 19.98
CA GLN A 387 -9.37 -10.59 20.36
C GLN A 387 -10.81 -10.69 19.87
N ALA A 388 -11.01 -11.08 18.59
CA ALA A 388 -12.34 -11.27 18.03
C ALA A 388 -13.17 -12.31 18.81
N HIS A 389 -12.53 -13.35 19.35
CA HIS A 389 -13.23 -14.35 20.18
C HIS A 389 -13.61 -13.83 21.57
N LEU A 390 -12.85 -12.88 22.14
CA LEU A 390 -13.15 -12.29 23.45
C LEU A 390 -14.22 -11.20 23.38
N SER A 391 -14.38 -10.57 22.21
CA SER A 391 -15.40 -9.55 21.95
C SER A 391 -16.75 -10.11 21.48
N ALA A 392 -16.81 -11.40 21.16
CA ALA A 392 -18.01 -12.13 20.72
C ALA A 392 -18.66 -12.86 21.89
#